data_AF-A0A7C5BDA8-F1
#
_entry.id   AF-A0A7C5BDA8-F1
#
_cell.length_a   1.000
_cell.length_b   1.000
_cell.length_c   1.000
_cell.angle_alpha   90.00
_cell.angle_beta   90.00
_cell.angle_gamma   90.00
#
_symmetry.space_group_name_H-M   'P 1'
#
loop_
_entity.id
_entity.type
_entity.pdbx_description
1 polymer ?
#
loop_
_entity_poly.entity_id
_entity_poly.type
_entity_poly.pdbx_seq_one_letter_code
_entity_poly.pdbx_strand_id
1 'polypeptide(L)'
;MDDISFAYEWGKSYAFDEDELFYLTAIAVLILNSKSSHDEHSQYLLMAVYDGVSDHMPSPLNQKIHQIIELSREGDPMVPLAKYQETLSILEEKILNSIDKESLTVLEEFILNNCG
;
A
#
# COMPACT_ATOMS: atom_id res chain seq x y z
N MET A 1 17.96 -4.97 -12.64
CA MET A 1 17.24 -4.86 -11.36
C MET A 1 15.83 -5.27 -11.69
N ASP A 2 15.21 -6.18 -10.95
CA ASP A 2 13.79 -6.44 -11.20
C ASP A 2 12.99 -5.19 -10.76
N ASP A 3 11.88 -4.91 -11.44
CA ASP A 3 11.10 -3.69 -11.26
C ASP A 3 10.51 -3.57 -9.84
N ILE A 4 10.25 -4.70 -9.17
CA ILE A 4 9.76 -4.78 -7.78
C ILE A 4 10.88 -4.37 -6.81
N SER A 5 12.10 -4.89 -7.01
CA SER A 5 13.27 -4.48 -6.22
C SER A 5 13.59 -2.99 -6.40
N PHE A 6 13.42 -2.46 -7.62
CA PHE A 6 13.57 -1.04 -7.87
C PHE A 6 12.48 -0.22 -7.15
N ALA A 7 11.21 -0.63 -7.25
CA ALA A 7 10.08 0.02 -6.60
C ALA A 7 10.27 0.10 -5.07
N TYR A 8 10.73 -0.99 -4.45
CA TYR A 8 11.04 -1.03 -3.02
C TYR A 8 12.13 -0.03 -2.62
N GLU A 9 13.26 -0.01 -3.34
CA GLU A 9 14.34 0.95 -3.05
C GLU A 9 13.95 2.39 -3.37
N TRP A 10 13.13 2.61 -4.39
CA TRP A 10 12.57 3.93 -4.70
C TRP A 10 11.68 4.42 -3.57
N GLY A 11 10.76 3.58 -3.07
CA GLY A 11 9.88 3.88 -1.94
C GLY A 11 10.63 4.30 -0.68
N LYS A 12 11.79 3.68 -0.40
CA LYS A 12 12.67 4.06 0.72
C LYS A 12 13.32 5.44 0.56
N SER A 13 13.53 5.88 -0.67
CA SER A 13 14.30 7.09 -1.00
C SER A 13 13.44 8.31 -1.30
N TYR A 14 12.18 8.09 -1.71
CA TYR A 14 11.25 9.16 -2.00
C TYR A 14 10.68 9.75 -0.70
N ALA A 15 10.65 11.08 -0.63
CA ALA A 15 10.17 11.82 0.53
C ALA A 15 8.66 12.06 0.44
N PHE A 16 7.87 11.01 0.71
CA PHE A 16 6.42 11.11 0.76
C PHE A 16 5.94 12.04 1.87
N ASP A 17 4.93 12.84 1.58
CA ASP A 17 4.24 13.65 2.59
C ASP A 17 3.21 12.84 3.39
N GLU A 18 2.62 13.43 4.44
CA GLU A 18 1.71 12.73 5.35
C GLU A 18 0.43 12.22 4.65
N ASP A 19 -0.06 12.96 3.65
CA ASP A 19 -1.27 12.59 2.89
C ASP A 19 -0.95 11.44 1.93
N GLU A 20 0.19 11.50 1.23
CA GLU A 20 0.68 10.43 0.36
C GLU A 20 0.94 9.14 1.14
N LEU A 21 1.48 9.24 2.35
CA LEU A 21 1.65 8.10 3.26
C LEU A 21 0.30 7.48 3.66
N PHE A 22 -0.73 8.31 3.86
CA PHE A 22 -2.08 7.82 4.14
C PHE A 22 -2.71 7.16 2.91
N TYR A 23 -2.50 7.71 1.71
CA TYR A 23 -2.95 7.11 0.45
C TYR A 23 -2.24 5.80 0.13
N LEU A 24 -0.92 5.70 0.34
CA LEU A 24 -0.17 4.44 0.22
C LEU A 24 -0.76 3.34 1.10
N THR A 25 -1.15 3.69 2.32
CA THR A 25 -1.82 2.76 3.23
C THR A 25 -3.19 2.34 2.69
N ALA A 26 -3.94 3.26 2.08
CA ALA A 26 -5.22 2.95 1.43
C ALA A 26 -5.04 1.97 0.25
N ILE A 27 -4.03 2.20 -0.60
CA ILE A 27 -3.69 1.34 -1.73
C ILE A 27 -3.41 -0.08 -1.23
N ALA A 28 -2.57 -0.23 -0.20
CA ALA A 28 -2.23 -1.54 0.36
C ALA A 28 -3.48 -2.29 0.88
N VAL A 29 -4.40 -1.61 1.56
CA VAL A 29 -5.66 -2.22 2.02
C VAL A 29 -6.56 -2.63 0.85
N LEU A 30 -6.68 -1.81 -0.19
CA LEU A 30 -7.48 -2.10 -1.38
C LEU A 30 -6.96 -3.33 -2.14
N ILE A 31 -5.63 -3.47 -2.24
CA ILE A 31 -4.99 -4.63 -2.85
C ILE A 31 -5.34 -5.90 -2.04
N LEU A 32 -5.17 -5.87 -0.72
CA LEU A 32 -5.44 -7.03 0.14
C LEU A 32 -6.91 -7.42 0.18
N ASN A 33 -7.85 -6.48 0.07
CA ASN A 33 -9.28 -6.78 -0.06
C ASN A 33 -9.72 -7.16 -1.49
N SER A 34 -8.78 -7.31 -2.43
CA SER A 34 -9.06 -7.60 -3.84
C SER A 34 -10.02 -6.58 -4.48
N LYS A 35 -9.84 -5.30 -4.13
CA LYS A 35 -10.62 -4.15 -4.63
C LYS A 35 -9.83 -3.25 -5.57
N SER A 36 -8.53 -3.48 -5.70
CA SER A 36 -7.70 -2.78 -6.69
C SER A 36 -8.16 -3.10 -8.12
N SER A 37 -8.19 -2.08 -8.98
CA SER A 37 -8.47 -2.21 -10.42
C SER A 37 -7.23 -2.50 -11.26
N HIS A 38 -6.04 -2.44 -10.65
CA HIS A 38 -4.76 -2.66 -11.32
C HIS A 38 -4.51 -4.14 -11.58
N ASP A 39 -3.68 -4.47 -12.56
CA ASP A 39 -3.24 -5.85 -12.80
C ASP A 39 -2.28 -6.35 -11.70
N GLU A 40 -2.03 -7.65 -11.69
CA GLU A 40 -1.18 -8.30 -10.67
C GLU A 40 0.21 -7.66 -10.57
N HIS A 41 0.88 -7.38 -11.69
CA HIS A 41 2.23 -6.81 -11.67
C HIS A 41 2.22 -5.39 -11.09
N SER A 42 1.28 -4.56 -11.52
CA SER A 42 1.07 -3.22 -10.97
C SER A 42 0.78 -3.24 -9.46
N GLN A 43 0.00 -4.21 -8.98
CA GLN A 43 -0.24 -4.40 -7.54
C GLN A 43 1.05 -4.76 -6.77
N TYR A 44 1.92 -5.62 -7.34
CA TYR A 44 3.23 -5.92 -6.75
C TYR A 44 4.13 -4.68 -6.65
N LEU A 45 4.17 -3.83 -7.68
CA LEU A 45 4.94 -2.58 -7.64
C LEU A 45 4.45 -1.65 -6.54
N LEU A 46 3.13 -1.44 -6.45
CA LEU A 46 2.51 -0.57 -5.45
C LEU A 46 2.79 -1.06 -4.01
N MET A 47 2.67 -2.38 -3.78
CA MET A 47 2.99 -2.96 -2.46
C MET A 47 4.47 -2.90 -2.14
N ALA A 48 5.35 -3.05 -3.13
CA ALA A 48 6.79 -2.91 -2.92
C ALA A 48 7.17 -1.48 -2.52
N VAL A 49 6.57 -0.46 -3.14
CA VAL A 49 6.72 0.94 -2.70
C VAL A 49 6.23 1.11 -1.27
N TYR A 50 5.03 0.61 -0.95
CA TYR A 50 4.47 0.67 0.40
C TYR A 50 5.37 0.02 1.45
N ASP A 51 5.92 -1.16 1.16
CA ASP A 51 6.84 -1.87 2.06
C ASP A 51 8.14 -1.08 2.26
N GLY A 52 8.72 -0.55 1.17
CA GLY A 52 9.91 0.29 1.24
C GLY A 52 9.71 1.56 2.07
N VAL A 53 8.58 2.23 1.89
CA VAL A 53 8.19 3.39 2.70
C VAL A 53 8.05 3.02 4.17
N SER A 54 7.35 1.93 4.46
CA SER A 54 7.06 1.50 5.83
C SER A 54 8.32 1.10 6.60
N ASP A 55 9.29 0.48 5.92
CA ASP A 55 10.59 0.14 6.49
C ASP A 55 11.45 1.38 6.80
N HIS A 56 11.28 2.48 6.07
CA HIS A 56 12.09 3.68 6.21
C HIS A 56 11.45 4.77 7.10
N MET A 57 10.12 4.93 7.05
CA MET A 57 9.38 6.01 7.72
C MET A 57 8.33 5.49 8.70
N PRO A 58 8.67 5.35 10.00
CA PRO A 58 7.73 4.94 11.02
C PRO A 58 6.80 6.10 11.42
N SER A 59 5.79 6.43 10.59
CA SER A 59 4.70 7.33 11.02
C SER A 59 3.84 6.64 12.11
N PRO A 60 3.59 7.27 13.28
CA PRO A 60 2.88 6.64 14.40
C PRO A 60 1.43 6.22 14.09
N LEU A 61 0.76 6.89 13.15
CA LEU A 61 -0.62 6.60 12.77
C LEU A 61 -0.67 5.43 11.77
N ASN A 62 0.30 5.39 10.85
CA ASN A 62 0.48 4.29 9.92
C ASN A 62 1.00 3.04 10.61
N GLN A 63 1.79 3.14 11.67
CA GLN A 63 2.35 1.96 12.36
C GLN A 63 1.30 0.91 12.75
N LYS A 64 0.12 1.33 13.25
CA LYS A 64 -0.92 0.38 13.66
C LYS A 64 -1.59 -0.31 12.47
N ILE A 65 -1.88 0.45 11.41
CA ILE A 65 -2.50 -0.09 10.19
C ILE A 65 -1.49 -0.95 9.45
N HIS A 66 -0.24 -0.51 9.40
CA HIS A 66 0.89 -1.24 8.85
C HIS A 66 1.10 -2.58 9.57
N GLN A 67 1.08 -2.60 10.91
CA GLN A 67 1.13 -3.86 11.67
C GLN A 67 -0.02 -4.80 11.30
N ILE A 68 -1.24 -4.28 11.10
CA ILE A 68 -2.37 -5.11 10.67
C ILE A 68 -2.12 -5.68 9.26
N ILE A 69 -1.62 -4.85 8.34
CA ILE A 69 -1.24 -5.24 6.99
C ILE A 69 -0.14 -6.31 7.00
N GLU A 70 0.95 -6.12 7.74
CA GLU A 70 2.01 -7.11 7.90
C GLU A 70 1.48 -8.44 8.46
N LEU A 71 0.74 -8.39 9.57
CA LEU A 71 0.18 -9.59 10.18
C LEU A 71 -0.82 -10.32 9.26
N SER A 72 -1.48 -9.58 8.37
CA SER A 72 -2.41 -10.17 7.42
C SER A 72 -1.73 -10.97 6.31
N ARG A 73 -0.49 -10.66 5.93
CA ARG A 73 0.19 -11.16 4.72
C ARG A 73 1.09 -12.38 4.93
N GLU A 74 0.96 -13.13 6.02
CA GLU A 74 1.94 -14.17 6.43
C GLU A 74 2.23 -15.20 5.30
N GLY A 75 3.31 -14.97 4.53
CA GLY A 75 3.79 -15.82 3.44
C GLY A 75 3.52 -15.33 2.01
N ASP A 76 2.58 -14.40 1.81
CA ASP A 76 2.23 -13.85 0.49
C ASP A 76 1.90 -12.34 0.60
N PRO A 77 2.60 -11.47 -0.15
CA PRO A 77 2.43 -10.02 -0.04
C PRO A 77 1.05 -9.54 -0.52
N MET A 78 0.29 -10.35 -1.27
CA MET A 78 -1.01 -9.99 -1.86
C MET A 78 -2.18 -10.71 -1.22
N VAL A 79 -1.95 -11.87 -0.60
CA VAL A 79 -3.04 -12.72 -0.08
C VAL A 79 -3.13 -12.61 1.43
N PRO A 80 -4.17 -11.96 1.97
CA PRO A 80 -4.34 -11.88 3.41
C PRO A 80 -4.87 -13.21 3.98
N LEU A 81 -4.43 -13.55 5.19
CA LEU A 81 -5.00 -14.63 5.99
C LEU A 81 -6.48 -14.36 6.26
N ALA A 82 -7.31 -15.41 6.13
CA ALA A 82 -8.76 -15.32 6.31
C ALA A 82 -9.18 -14.66 7.64
N LYS A 83 -8.41 -14.85 8.72
CA LYS A 83 -8.67 -14.26 10.05
C LYS A 83 -8.60 -12.72 10.08
N TYR A 84 -8.00 -12.08 9.08
CA TYR A 84 -7.89 -10.62 8.98
C TYR A 84 -8.82 -9.98 7.96
N GLN A 85 -9.57 -10.75 7.15
CA GLN A 85 -10.45 -10.20 6.11
C GLN A 85 -11.50 -9.21 6.64
N GLU A 86 -12.13 -9.52 7.77
CA GLU A 86 -13.09 -8.60 8.41
C GLU A 86 -12.42 -7.31 8.88
N THR A 87 -11.24 -7.42 9.50
CA THR A 87 -10.46 -6.26 9.95
C THR A 87 -10.06 -5.37 8.76
N LEU A 88 -9.57 -5.97 7.68
CA LEU A 88 -9.22 -5.24 6.46
C LEU A 88 -10.44 -4.59 5.81
N SER A 89 -11.61 -5.24 5.82
CA SER A 89 -12.85 -4.65 5.30
C SER A 89 -13.29 -3.42 6.10
N ILE A 90 -13.19 -3.48 7.44
CA ILE A 90 -13.48 -2.34 8.32
C ILE A 90 -12.48 -1.20 8.11
N LEU A 91 -11.21 -1.52 7.89
CA LEU A 91 -10.17 -0.53 7.61
C LEU A 91 -10.40 0.14 6.26
N GLU A 92 -10.73 -0.64 5.23
CA GLU A 92 -11.09 -0.12 3.90
C GLU A 92 -12.20 0.92 4.02
N GLU A 93 -13.32 0.59 4.66
CA GLU A 93 -14.44 1.51 4.79
C GLU A 93 -14.04 2.81 5.50
N LYS A 94 -13.25 2.72 6.56
CA LYS A 94 -12.79 3.90 7.32
C LYS A 94 -11.83 4.77 6.52
N ILE A 95 -10.86 4.15 5.85
CA ILE A 95 -9.84 4.86 5.08
C ILE A 95 -10.47 5.48 3.83
N LEU A 96 -11.25 4.72 3.07
CA LEU A 96 -11.90 5.20 1.84
C LEU A 96 -12.86 6.37 2.06
N ASN A 97 -13.53 6.43 3.23
CA ASN A 97 -14.39 7.55 3.59
C ASN A 97 -13.61 8.83 3.97
N SER A 98 -12.30 8.72 4.15
CA SER A 98 -11.43 9.80 4.64
C SER A 98 -10.43 10.30 3.59
N ILE A 99 -10.36 9.66 2.41
CA ILE A 99 -9.43 10.02 1.34
C ILE A 99 -10.16 10.68 0.17
N ASP A 100 -9.42 11.53 -0.56
CA ASP A 100 -9.81 11.99 -1.87
C ASP A 100 -9.42 10.94 -2.93
N LYS A 101 -10.39 10.48 -3.71
CA LYS A 101 -10.17 9.40 -4.69
C LYS A 101 -9.34 9.86 -5.88
N GLU A 102 -9.44 11.12 -6.26
CA GLU A 102 -8.67 11.67 -7.38
C GLU A 102 -7.18 11.69 -7.02
N SER A 103 -6.86 12.17 -5.82
CA SER A 103 -5.49 12.18 -5.29
C SER A 103 -4.90 10.78 -5.13
N LEU A 104 -5.72 9.80 -4.71
CA LEU A 104 -5.32 8.39 -4.67
C LEU A 104 -4.90 7.88 -6.06
N THR A 105 -5.74 8.11 -7.09
CA THR A 105 -5.45 7.68 -8.46
C THR A 105 -4.22 8.37 -9.03
N VAL A 106 -4.04 9.67 -8.78
CA VAL A 106 -2.84 10.40 -9.19
C VAL A 106 -1.58 9.80 -8.58
N LEU A 107 -1.63 9.41 -7.30
CA LEU A 107 -0.50 8.77 -6.63
C LEU A 107 -0.20 7.37 -7.21
N GLU A 108 -1.22 6.56 -7.46
CA GLU A 108 -1.06 5.25 -8.10
C GLU A 108 -0.38 5.38 -9.47
N GLU A 109 -0.86 6.28 -10.32
CA GLU A 109 -0.28 6.54 -11.64
C GLU A 109 1.16 7.08 -11.54
N PHE A 110 1.41 7.97 -10.57
CA PHE A 110 2.75 8.49 -10.32
C PHE A 110 3.72 7.37 -9.98
N ILE A 111 3.35 6.47 -9.06
CA ILE A 111 4.18 5.33 -8.67
C ILE A 111 4.45 4.42 -9.86
N LEU A 112 3.39 4.02 -10.58
CA LEU A 112 3.50 3.08 -11.70
C LEU A 112 4.35 3.65 -12.84
N ASN A 113 4.23 4.94 -13.15
CA ASN A 113 5.06 5.58 -14.19
C ASN A 113 6.54 5.71 -13.80
N ASN A 114 6.87 5.70 -12.51
CA ASN A 114 8.25 5.78 -12.04
C ASN A 114 8.89 4.41 -11.83
N CYS A 115 8.10 3.37 -11.56
CA CYS A 115 8.59 2.05 -11.15
C CYS A 115 8.28 0.91 -12.14
N GLY A 116 7.38 1.09 -13.10
CA GLY A 116 6.96 0.08 -14.09
C GLY A 116 7.45 0.36 -15.51
#